data_AF-V5GM03-F1
#
_entry.id   AF-V5GM03-F1
#
_cell.length_a   1.000
_cell.length_b   1.000
_cell.length_c   1.000
_cell.angle_alpha   90.00
_cell.angle_beta   90.00
_cell.angle_gamma   90.00
#
_symmetry.space_group_name_H-M   'P 1'
#
loop_
_entity.id
_entity.type
_entity.pdbx_description
1 polymer ?
#
loop_
_entity_poly.entity_id
_entity_poly.type
_entity_poly.pdbx_seq_one_letter_code
_entity_poly.pdbx_strand_id
1 'polypeptide(L)'
;AHLIGDEGKGSLLAYLKQKIWGLATSIGNGETGLEYNSMYCLFTVTIVLTEDGFAHVYEVIEAIFSYINMLKEMGPQPRIFDEIKTIADTSFKFSTEENAVDIVEDLCEAMQFYPPEDYIAGSELYYEYSPKDIQTIVDHLNPEKVNIRVLSKTLPNGLKFDKIEPWFGTKYTNIGKIVLFS
;
A
#
# COMPACT_ATOMS: atom_id res chain seq x y z
N ALA A 1 5.79 1.50 -3.07
CA ALA A 1 5.22 1.96 -1.79
C ALA A 1 5.85 3.28 -1.34
N HIS A 2 7.18 3.36 -1.22
CA HIS A 2 7.92 4.53 -0.70
C HIS A 2 7.41 5.91 -1.19
N LEU A 3 7.24 6.11 -2.49
CA LEU A 3 6.78 7.42 -3.02
C LEU A 3 5.32 7.74 -2.71
N ILE A 4 4.41 6.78 -2.93
CA ILE A 4 2.97 7.00 -2.67
C ILE A 4 2.74 7.19 -1.16
N GLY A 5 3.53 6.50 -0.33
CA GLY A 5 3.49 6.60 1.13
C GLY A 5 4.37 7.68 1.71
N ASP A 6 4.96 8.54 0.88
CA ASP A 6 5.73 9.67 1.38
C ASP A 6 4.83 10.65 2.15
N GLU A 7 5.37 11.19 3.24
CA GLU A 7 4.72 12.22 4.06
C GLU A 7 5.35 13.61 3.87
N GLY A 8 6.36 13.70 2.99
CA GLY A 8 7.09 14.91 2.68
C GLY A 8 6.28 15.97 1.93
N LYS A 9 6.91 17.13 1.73
CA LYS A 9 6.31 18.23 0.98
C LYS A 9 6.04 17.82 -0.46
N GLY A 10 4.80 17.99 -0.90
CA GLY A 10 4.36 17.62 -2.26
C GLY A 10 3.89 16.17 -2.38
N SER A 11 3.86 15.41 -1.29
CA SER A 11 3.30 14.06 -1.28
C SER A 11 1.77 14.06 -1.35
N LEU A 12 1.20 12.90 -1.69
CA LEU A 12 -0.24 12.67 -1.69
C LEU A 12 -0.83 12.94 -0.30
N LEU A 13 -0.22 12.43 0.77
CA LEU A 13 -0.72 12.64 2.13
C LEU A 13 -0.65 14.12 2.52
N ALA A 14 0.41 14.83 2.15
CA ALA A 14 0.52 16.27 2.42
C ALA A 14 -0.61 17.07 1.75
N TYR A 15 -0.96 16.74 0.51
CA TYR A 15 -2.10 17.34 -0.20
C TYR A 15 -3.44 17.05 0.51
N LEU A 16 -3.69 15.79 0.88
CA LEU A 16 -4.91 15.39 1.58
C LEU A 16 -5.04 16.02 2.97
N LYS A 17 -3.93 16.14 3.71
CA LYS A 17 -3.89 16.85 5.00
C LYS A 17 -4.20 18.34 4.83
N GLN A 18 -3.68 19.00 3.80
CA GLN A 18 -3.96 20.41 3.52
C GLN A 18 -5.45 20.67 3.25
N LYS A 19 -6.12 19.73 2.60
CA LYS A 19 -7.57 19.77 2.34
C LYS A 19 -8.41 19.32 3.54
N ILE A 20 -7.79 18.82 4.61
CA ILE A 20 -8.47 18.20 5.76
C ILE A 20 -9.27 16.96 5.32
N TRP A 21 -8.85 16.27 4.26
CA TRP A 21 -9.54 15.08 3.74
C TRP A 21 -8.98 13.77 4.31
N GLY A 22 -7.68 13.72 4.58
CA GLY A 22 -7.00 12.51 5.07
C GLY A 22 -6.05 12.82 6.21
N LEU A 23 -5.96 11.90 7.18
CA LEU A 23 -5.12 12.03 8.37
C LEU A 23 -3.84 11.19 8.28
N ALA A 24 -3.96 9.97 7.75
CA ALA A 24 -2.87 9.01 7.66
C ALA A 24 -3.05 8.13 6.42
N THR A 25 -1.94 7.61 5.91
CA THR A 25 -1.92 6.63 4.81
C THR A 25 -1.11 5.41 5.22
N SER A 26 -1.58 4.22 4.86
CA SER A 26 -0.80 2.98 4.90
C SER A 26 -0.76 2.40 3.50
N ILE A 27 0.45 2.12 3.00
CA ILE A 27 0.69 1.74 1.61
C ILE A 27 1.68 0.60 1.56
N GLY A 28 1.31 -0.46 0.86
CA GLY A 28 2.17 -1.64 0.76
C GLY A 28 1.51 -2.79 0.03
N ASN A 29 2.29 -3.85 -0.10
CA ASN A 29 1.91 -5.13 -0.71
C ASN A 29 1.86 -6.28 0.32
N GLY A 30 1.83 -5.99 1.63
CA GLY A 30 1.91 -7.02 2.68
C GLY A 30 1.19 -6.64 3.97
N GLU A 31 1.10 -7.63 4.87
CA GLU A 31 0.39 -7.75 6.16
C GLU A 31 -0.89 -8.62 6.16
N THR A 32 -1.18 -9.39 5.11
CA THR A 32 -2.33 -10.32 5.11
C THR A 32 -2.00 -11.77 4.77
N GLY A 33 -0.71 -12.11 4.60
CA GLY A 33 -0.26 -13.43 4.16
C GLY A 33 -0.58 -13.74 2.68
N LEU A 34 -1.02 -12.72 1.93
CA LEU A 34 -1.28 -12.84 0.48
C LEU A 34 -0.02 -12.60 -0.33
N GLU A 35 1.02 -12.01 0.26
CA GLU A 35 2.36 -11.89 -0.32
C GLU A 35 2.99 -13.26 -0.66
N TYR A 36 2.58 -14.34 0.02
CA TYR A 36 3.15 -15.68 -0.13
C TYR A 36 2.33 -16.61 -1.01
N ASN A 37 1.83 -16.11 -2.15
CA ASN A 37 1.17 -16.95 -3.15
C ASN A 37 1.73 -16.74 -4.56
N SER A 38 1.64 -17.76 -5.41
CA SER A 38 2.15 -17.73 -6.79
C SER A 38 1.12 -17.27 -7.83
N MET A 39 -0.06 -16.82 -7.39
CA MET A 39 -1.20 -16.50 -8.26
C MET A 39 -1.37 -15.00 -8.50
N TYR A 40 -1.29 -14.17 -7.47
CA TYR A 40 -1.47 -12.72 -7.57
C TYR A 40 -0.86 -11.96 -6.39
N CYS A 41 -0.57 -10.68 -6.62
CA CYS A 41 -0.15 -9.73 -5.60
C CYS A 41 -1.16 -8.56 -5.55
N LEU A 42 -1.43 -8.02 -4.35
CA LEU A 42 -2.26 -6.84 -4.16
C LEU A 42 -1.39 -5.67 -3.72
N PHE A 43 -1.62 -4.51 -4.33
CA PHE A 43 -1.06 -3.25 -3.87
C PHE A 43 -2.17 -2.44 -3.22
N THR A 44 -2.03 -2.20 -1.91
CA THR A 44 -3.07 -1.55 -1.11
C THR A 44 -2.66 -0.11 -0.79
N VAL A 45 -3.60 0.81 -0.97
CA VAL A 45 -3.50 2.20 -0.52
C VAL A 45 -4.67 2.45 0.43
N THR A 46 -4.37 2.51 1.72
CA THR A 46 -5.35 2.78 2.77
C THR A 46 -5.21 4.23 3.22
N ILE A 47 -6.32 4.96 3.25
CA ILE A 47 -6.35 6.35 3.73
C ILE A 47 -7.36 6.46 4.86
N VAL A 48 -6.92 7.00 6.00
CA VAL A 48 -7.80 7.36 7.11
C VAL A 48 -8.45 8.70 6.78
N LEU A 49 -9.74 8.66 6.44
CA LEU A 49 -10.51 9.84 6.05
C LEU A 49 -11.03 10.58 7.29
N THR A 50 -11.13 11.91 7.16
CA THR A 50 -11.96 12.73 8.05
C THR A 50 -13.43 12.65 7.64
N GLU A 51 -14.33 13.26 8.41
CA GLU A 51 -15.73 13.42 7.99
C GLU A 51 -15.85 14.22 6.68
N ASP A 52 -15.04 15.26 6.51
CA ASP A 52 -15.02 16.07 5.28
C ASP A 52 -14.43 15.29 4.09
N GLY A 53 -13.37 14.51 4.31
CA GLY A 53 -12.80 13.63 3.29
C GLY A 53 -13.74 12.51 2.87
N PHE A 54 -14.56 12.01 3.78
CA PHE A 54 -15.63 11.05 3.45
C PHE A 54 -16.72 11.69 2.58
N ALA A 55 -17.06 12.95 2.81
CA ALA A 55 -18.00 13.69 1.95
C ALA A 55 -17.42 13.94 0.54
N HIS A 56 -16.09 14.05 0.42
CA HIS A 56 -15.35 14.27 -0.83
C HIS A 56 -14.60 13.01 -1.30
N VAL A 57 -15.17 11.82 -1.09
CA VAL A 57 -14.48 10.55 -1.36
C VAL A 57 -14.06 10.41 -2.82
N TYR A 58 -14.85 10.95 -3.76
CA TYR A 58 -14.54 10.89 -5.19
C TYR A 58 -13.33 11.74 -5.53
N GLU A 59 -13.22 12.93 -4.95
CA GLU A 59 -12.08 13.84 -5.10
C GLU A 59 -10.81 13.27 -4.45
N VAL A 60 -10.95 12.55 -3.33
CA VAL A 60 -9.83 11.80 -2.74
C VAL A 60 -9.35 10.71 -3.70
N ILE A 61 -10.26 9.92 -4.28
CA ILE A 61 -9.92 8.88 -5.26
C ILE A 61 -9.24 9.50 -6.50
N GLU A 62 -9.75 10.63 -6.99
CA GLU A 62 -9.15 11.38 -8.10
C GLU A 62 -7.73 11.87 -7.76
N ALA A 63 -7.50 12.36 -6.55
CA ALA A 63 -6.18 12.78 -6.09
C ALA A 63 -5.19 11.60 -6.05
N ILE A 64 -5.62 10.42 -5.58
CA ILE A 64 -4.79 9.20 -5.58
C ILE A 64 -4.37 8.86 -7.02
N PHE A 65 -5.32 8.78 -7.94
CA PHE A 65 -5.01 8.43 -9.33
C PHE A 65 -4.23 9.51 -10.07
N SER A 66 -4.45 10.78 -9.75
CA SER A 66 -3.65 11.89 -10.28
C SER A 66 -2.20 11.79 -9.85
N TYR A 67 -1.95 11.45 -8.58
CA TYR A 67 -0.60 11.21 -8.07
C TYR A 67 0.06 10.00 -8.74
N ILE A 68 -0.68 8.89 -8.90
CA ILE A 68 -0.20 7.71 -9.64
C ILE A 68 0.14 8.05 -11.09
N ASN A 69 -0.69 8.84 -11.78
CA ASN A 69 -0.43 9.25 -13.16
C ASN A 69 0.81 10.15 -13.27
N MET A 70 1.01 11.07 -12.33
CA MET A 70 2.24 11.85 -12.24
C MET A 70 3.47 10.93 -12.11
N LEU A 71 3.40 9.89 -11.27
CA LEU A 71 4.48 8.91 -11.13
C LEU A 71 4.73 8.13 -12.43
N LYS A 72 3.68 7.79 -13.19
CA LYS A 72 3.81 7.13 -14.50
C LYS A 72 4.54 8.01 -15.51
N GLU A 73 4.19 9.29 -15.57
CA GLU A 73 4.79 10.24 -16.50
C GLU A 73 6.25 10.55 -16.15
N MET A 74 6.56 10.69 -14.86
CA MET A 74 7.94 10.89 -14.40
C MET A 74 8.81 9.67 -14.63
N GLY A 75 8.23 8.48 -14.52
CA GLY A 75 8.92 7.20 -14.65
C GLY A 75 9.89 6.89 -13.50
N PRO A 76 10.50 5.70 -13.51
CA PRO A 76 11.43 5.24 -12.49
C PRO A 76 12.64 6.17 -12.36
N GLN A 77 13.02 6.50 -11.12
CA GLN A 77 14.15 7.37 -10.82
C GLN A 77 15.27 6.60 -10.11
N PRO A 78 16.46 6.46 -10.72
CA PRO A 78 17.59 5.74 -10.12
C PRO A 78 17.99 6.31 -8.75
N ARG A 79 18.02 7.64 -8.62
CA ARG A 79 18.33 8.33 -7.36
C ARG A 79 17.48 7.84 -6.19
N ILE A 80 16.19 7.59 -6.41
CA ILE A 80 15.26 7.16 -5.35
C ILE A 80 15.56 5.71 -4.95
N PHE A 81 15.90 4.85 -5.91
CA PHE A 81 16.33 3.49 -5.62
C PHE A 81 17.62 3.50 -4.79
N ASP A 82 18.61 4.32 -5.17
CA ASP A 82 19.87 4.43 -4.44
C ASP A 82 19.65 4.93 -3.00
N GLU A 83 18.70 5.85 -2.80
CA GLU A 83 18.30 6.32 -1.47
C GLU A 83 17.67 5.22 -0.62
N ILE A 84 16.69 4.48 -1.17
CA ILE A 84 16.06 3.34 -0.49
C ILE A 84 17.10 2.27 -0.15
N LYS A 85 17.98 1.94 -1.09
CA LYS A 85 19.08 0.99 -0.89
C LYS A 85 20.01 1.44 0.23
N THR A 86 20.41 2.71 0.24
CA THR A 86 21.28 3.26 1.30
C THR A 86 20.62 3.19 2.68
N ILE A 87 19.31 3.45 2.77
CA ILE A 87 18.54 3.32 4.01
C ILE A 87 18.55 1.85 4.46
N ALA A 88 18.23 0.92 3.56
CA ALA A 88 18.22 -0.52 3.85
C ALA A 88 19.59 -1.04 4.32
N ASP A 89 20.66 -0.72 3.58
CA ASP A 89 22.04 -1.09 3.91
C ASP A 89 22.44 -0.56 5.30
N THR A 90 22.02 0.66 5.63
CA THR A 90 22.30 1.29 6.93
C THR A 90 21.52 0.59 8.05
N SER A 91 20.21 0.38 7.87
CA SER A 91 19.36 -0.32 8.84
C SER A 91 19.86 -1.73 9.12
N PHE A 92 20.23 -2.47 8.07
CA PHE A 92 20.77 -3.83 8.20
C PHE A 92 22.10 -3.85 8.96
N LYS A 93 23.01 -2.91 8.66
CA LYS A 93 24.32 -2.84 9.31
C LYS A 93 24.25 -2.50 10.79
N PHE A 94 23.25 -1.72 11.20
CA PHE A 94 23.08 -1.24 12.56
C PHE A 94 21.83 -1.82 13.24
N SER A 95 21.35 -2.98 12.77
CA SER A 95 20.23 -3.67 13.38
C SER A 95 20.52 -4.03 14.83
N THR A 96 19.48 -3.95 15.65
CA THR A 96 19.54 -4.34 17.06
C THR A 96 19.29 -5.84 17.21
N GLU A 97 19.76 -6.41 18.32
CA GLU A 97 19.44 -7.81 18.64
C GLU A 97 17.93 -7.98 18.82
N GLU A 98 17.35 -8.88 18.03
CA GLU A 98 15.95 -9.27 18.09
C GLU A 98 15.75 -10.50 18.98
N ASN A 99 14.50 -10.82 19.32
CA ASN A 99 14.21 -12.01 20.10
C ASN A 99 14.60 -13.27 19.32
N ALA A 100 15.24 -14.24 19.99
CA ALA A 100 15.63 -15.49 19.35
C ALA A 100 14.46 -16.25 18.71
N VAL A 101 13.23 -16.11 19.23
CA VAL A 101 12.04 -16.72 18.64
C VAL A 101 11.71 -16.10 17.29
N ASP A 102 11.68 -14.76 17.22
CA ASP A 102 11.36 -14.01 16.01
C ASP A 102 12.39 -14.31 14.90
N ILE A 103 13.68 -14.29 15.26
CA ILE A 103 14.77 -14.63 14.32
C ILE A 103 14.61 -16.03 13.73
N VAL A 104 14.22 -17.03 14.53
CA VAL A 104 14.04 -18.40 14.04
C VAL A 104 12.83 -18.49 13.13
N GLU A 105 11.75 -17.75 13.42
CA GLU A 105 10.57 -17.68 12.56
C GLU A 105 10.91 -17.07 11.20
N ASP A 106 11.51 -15.88 11.19
CA ASP A 106 11.90 -15.16 9.98
C ASP A 106 12.89 -15.97 9.14
N LEU A 107 13.87 -16.63 9.77
CA LEU A 107 14.82 -17.48 9.06
C LEU A 107 14.12 -18.69 8.42
N CYS A 108 13.21 -19.35 9.15
CA CYS A 108 12.45 -20.48 8.59
C CYS A 108 11.60 -20.08 7.39
N GLU A 109 11.03 -18.88 7.41
CA GLU A 109 10.29 -18.31 6.28
C GLU A 109 11.23 -18.00 5.10
N ALA A 110 12.34 -17.30 5.36
CA ALA A 110 13.33 -16.95 4.33
C ALA A 110 13.89 -18.20 3.61
N MET A 111 14.05 -19.31 4.34
CA MET A 111 14.48 -20.61 3.77
C MET A 111 13.56 -21.17 2.68
N GLN A 112 12.30 -20.72 2.61
CA GLN A 112 11.37 -21.14 1.56
C GLN A 112 11.54 -20.35 0.25
N PHE A 113 12.18 -19.18 0.30
CA PHE A 113 12.22 -18.22 -0.82
C PHE A 113 13.63 -17.90 -1.32
N TYR A 114 14.63 -17.93 -0.44
CA TYR A 114 15.99 -17.51 -0.73
C TYR A 114 16.98 -18.69 -0.69
N PRO A 115 18.12 -18.62 -1.37
CA PRO A 115 19.21 -19.57 -1.18
C PRO A 115 19.92 -19.36 0.19
N PRO A 116 20.70 -20.34 0.69
CA PRO A 116 21.32 -20.28 2.01
C PRO A 116 22.17 -19.04 2.32
N GLU A 117 22.85 -18.51 1.30
CA GLU A 117 23.65 -17.30 1.38
C GLU A 117 22.83 -16.02 1.66
N ASP A 118 21.53 -16.05 1.36
CA ASP A 118 20.64 -14.90 1.41
C ASP A 118 19.53 -15.05 2.48
N TYR A 119 19.56 -16.09 3.32
CA TYR A 119 18.51 -16.28 4.34
C TYR A 119 18.35 -15.10 5.31
N ILE A 120 19.41 -14.32 5.53
CA ILE A 120 19.39 -13.16 6.43
C ILE A 120 19.20 -11.85 5.67
N ALA A 121 19.79 -11.71 4.48
CA ALA A 121 19.85 -10.45 3.75
C ALA A 121 18.83 -10.33 2.61
N GLY A 122 18.24 -11.44 2.17
CA GLY A 122 17.45 -11.52 0.95
C GLY A 122 16.17 -10.67 0.96
N SER A 123 15.50 -10.57 2.10
CA SER A 123 14.34 -9.68 2.29
C SER A 123 14.72 -8.24 2.62
N GLU A 124 15.92 -8.03 3.18
CA GLU A 124 16.33 -6.77 3.78
C GLU A 124 17.03 -5.83 2.80
N LEU A 125 17.80 -6.38 1.85
CA LEU A 125 18.69 -5.59 0.99
C LEU A 125 18.19 -5.46 -0.44
N TYR A 126 18.55 -4.34 -1.07
CA TYR A 126 18.21 -4.04 -2.47
C TYR A 126 19.46 -4.17 -3.37
N TYR A 127 19.40 -5.08 -4.33
CA TYR A 127 20.56 -5.43 -5.16
C TYR A 127 20.54 -4.70 -6.51
N GLU A 128 19.51 -4.96 -7.33
CA GLU A 128 19.42 -4.52 -8.71
C GLU A 128 18.32 -3.48 -8.92
N TYR A 129 18.64 -2.41 -9.65
CA TYR A 129 17.67 -1.43 -10.09
C TYR A 129 17.05 -1.85 -11.42
N SER A 130 15.76 -2.19 -11.41
CA SER A 130 15.01 -2.52 -12.64
C SER A 130 13.96 -1.44 -12.94
N PRO A 131 14.26 -0.44 -13.80
CA PRO A 131 13.27 0.55 -14.18
C PRO A 131 12.09 -0.09 -14.93
N LYS A 132 12.34 -1.16 -15.69
CA LYS A 132 11.31 -1.88 -16.44
C LYS A 132 10.27 -2.51 -15.51
N ASP A 133 10.72 -3.17 -14.44
CA ASP A 133 9.80 -3.85 -13.51
C ASP A 133 9.02 -2.83 -12.67
N ILE A 134 9.69 -1.75 -12.24
CA ILE A 134 9.02 -0.62 -11.56
C ILE A 134 7.93 -0.04 -12.46
N GLN A 135 8.24 0.29 -13.72
CA GLN A 135 7.25 0.85 -14.64
C GLN A 135 6.08 -0.13 -14.85
N THR A 136 6.39 -1.41 -15.05
CA THR A 136 5.37 -2.46 -15.21
C THR A 136 4.39 -2.48 -14.04
N ILE A 137 4.88 -2.41 -12.80
CA ILE A 137 4.04 -2.38 -11.61
C ILE A 137 3.18 -1.11 -11.57
N VAL A 138 3.78 0.07 -11.80
CA VAL A 138 3.06 1.34 -11.74
C VAL A 138 1.96 1.40 -12.82
N ASP A 139 2.19 0.86 -14.02
CA ASP A 139 1.20 0.79 -15.10
C ASP A 139 -0.04 -0.04 -14.72
N HIS A 140 0.11 -1.04 -13.85
CA HIS A 140 -1.00 -1.83 -13.32
C HIS A 140 -1.87 -1.08 -12.32
N LEU A 141 -1.37 0.01 -11.72
CA LEU A 141 -2.12 0.87 -10.81
C LEU A 141 -3.03 1.80 -11.62
N ASN A 142 -4.22 1.33 -11.98
CA ASN A 142 -5.16 2.10 -12.81
C ASN A 142 -6.63 1.93 -12.38
N PRO A 143 -7.53 2.87 -12.77
CA PRO A 143 -8.94 2.84 -12.36
C PRO A 143 -9.74 1.66 -12.91
N GLU A 144 -9.23 0.94 -13.91
CA GLU A 144 -9.92 -0.21 -14.48
C GLU A 144 -9.78 -1.44 -13.58
N LYS A 145 -8.57 -1.65 -13.03
CA LYS A 145 -8.19 -2.82 -12.21
C LYS A 145 -8.38 -2.62 -10.69
N VAL A 146 -8.81 -1.44 -10.24
CA VAL A 146 -8.93 -1.12 -8.81
C VAL A 146 -10.16 -1.75 -8.14
N ASN A 147 -9.99 -2.15 -6.87
CA ASN A 147 -11.09 -2.45 -5.94
C ASN A 147 -11.14 -1.35 -4.87
N ILE A 148 -12.25 -0.61 -4.79
CA ILE A 148 -12.39 0.51 -3.85
C ILE A 148 -13.30 0.07 -2.70
N ARG A 149 -12.79 0.15 -1.48
CA ARG A 149 -13.52 -0.14 -0.25
C ARG A 149 -13.51 1.09 0.64
N VAL A 150 -14.65 1.42 1.21
CA VAL A 150 -14.77 2.48 2.22
C VAL A 150 -15.46 1.89 3.44
N LEU A 151 -14.82 2.05 4.59
CA LEU A 151 -15.36 1.61 5.87
C LEU A 151 -15.94 2.84 6.55
N SER A 152 -17.23 2.82 6.85
CA SER A 152 -17.90 3.90 7.56
C SER A 152 -19.10 3.39 8.34
N LYS A 153 -19.22 3.87 9.58
CA LYS A 153 -20.39 3.62 10.43
C LYS A 153 -21.66 4.28 9.89
N THR A 154 -21.51 5.32 9.06
CA THR A 154 -22.62 6.09 8.49
C THR A 154 -22.59 6.00 6.97
N LEU A 155 -23.78 5.95 6.37
CA LEU A 155 -23.95 5.95 4.92
C LEU A 155 -24.46 7.32 4.44
N PRO A 156 -23.96 7.82 3.30
CA PRO A 156 -24.46 9.07 2.73
C PRO A 156 -25.89 8.91 2.21
N ASN A 157 -26.63 10.03 2.17
CA ASN A 157 -27.88 10.17 1.43
C ASN A 157 -28.98 9.12 1.72
N GLY A 158 -29.07 8.64 2.97
CA GLY A 158 -30.10 7.69 3.39
C GLY A 158 -29.95 6.29 2.80
N LEU A 159 -28.79 5.98 2.22
CA LEU A 159 -28.43 4.63 1.80
C LEU A 159 -28.48 3.68 3.01
N LYS A 160 -28.78 2.42 2.71
CA LYS A 160 -28.84 1.35 3.70
C LYS A 160 -27.93 0.22 3.24
N PHE A 161 -27.29 -0.42 4.21
CA PHE A 161 -26.62 -1.68 3.95
C PHE A 161 -27.67 -2.74 3.60
N ASP A 162 -27.69 -3.16 2.34
CA ASP A 162 -28.65 -4.09 1.76
C ASP A 162 -28.09 -5.51 1.61
N LYS A 163 -26.79 -5.70 1.87
CA LYS A 163 -26.09 -6.97 1.78
C LYS A 163 -25.42 -7.32 3.10
N ILE A 164 -25.25 -8.63 3.31
CA ILE A 164 -24.60 -9.21 4.47
C ILE A 164 -23.59 -10.24 3.96
N GLU A 165 -22.36 -10.11 4.42
CA GLU A 165 -21.28 -11.07 4.15
C GLU A 165 -21.53 -12.37 4.92
N PRO A 166 -21.44 -13.56 4.29
CA PRO A 166 -21.90 -14.82 4.86
C PRO A 166 -21.12 -15.33 6.10
N TRP A 167 -19.85 -14.98 6.25
CA TRP A 167 -18.98 -15.57 7.28
C TRP A 167 -19.00 -14.78 8.59
N PHE A 168 -18.87 -13.45 8.52
CA PHE A 168 -18.79 -12.55 9.67
C PHE A 168 -20.06 -11.72 9.88
N GLY A 169 -21.02 -11.79 8.94
CA GLY A 169 -22.26 -11.02 9.02
C GLY A 169 -22.06 -9.52 8.80
N THR A 170 -20.92 -9.11 8.24
CA THR A 170 -20.62 -7.70 7.97
C THR A 170 -21.62 -7.14 6.98
N LYS A 171 -22.22 -6.00 7.34
CA LYS A 171 -23.20 -5.33 6.48
C LYS A 171 -22.47 -4.45 5.48
N TYR A 172 -22.89 -4.51 4.22
CA TYR A 172 -22.28 -3.72 3.15
C TYR A 172 -23.29 -3.34 2.06
N THR A 173 -22.90 -2.40 1.20
CA THR A 173 -23.63 -2.03 -0.02
C THR A 173 -22.64 -1.57 -1.09
N ASN A 174 -23.09 -1.42 -2.34
CA ASN A 174 -22.25 -1.02 -3.47
C ASN A 174 -22.79 0.24 -4.15
N ILE A 175 -21.91 1.19 -4.49
CA ILE A 175 -22.20 2.35 -5.34
C ILE A 175 -21.22 2.33 -6.52
N GLY A 176 -21.67 1.81 -7.66
CA GLY A 176 -20.78 1.61 -8.81
C GLY A 176 -19.63 0.65 -8.47
N LYS A 177 -18.37 1.13 -8.57
CA LYS A 177 -17.16 0.37 -8.20
C LYS A 177 -16.80 0.44 -6.70
N ILE A 178 -17.48 1.28 -5.92
CA ILE A 178 -17.19 1.47 -4.49
C ILE A 178 -18.02 0.50 -3.67
N VAL A 179 -17.37 -0.26 -2.79
CA VAL A 179 -18.03 -1.11 -1.78
C VAL A 179 -17.95 -0.41 -0.42
N LEU A 180 -19.10 -0.17 0.20
CA LEU A 180 -19.23 0.48 1.51
C LEU A 180 -19.50 -0.57 2.58
N PHE A 181 -18.68 -0.63 3.62
CA PHE A 181 -18.83 -1.54 4.76
C PHE A 181 -19.18 -0.77 6.04
N SER A 182 -20.02 -1.37 6.89
CA SER A 182 -20.42 -0.84 8.20
C SER A 182 -19.34 -0.94 9.26
#